data_AF-A0A9W4T821-F1
#
_entry.id   AF-A0A9W4T821-F1
#
_cell.length_a   1.000
_cell.length_b   1.000
_cell.length_c   1.000
_cell.angle_alpha   90.00
_cell.angle_beta   90.00
_cell.angle_gamma   90.00
#
_symmetry.space_group_name_H-M   'P 1'
#
loop_
_entity.id
_entity.type
_entity.pdbx_description
1 polymer ?
#
loop_
_entity_poly.entity_id
_entity_poly.type
_entity_poly.pdbx_seq_one_letter_code
_entity_poly.pdbx_strand_id
1 'polypeptide(L)' 'MSIEYYELDPSHYISAYSLFWNVQLKMTGFKIELFTEIAMHDFIKKAKQSGLSMA' A
#
# COMPACT_ATOMS: atom_id res chain seq x y z
N MET A 1 -20.05 5.85 -6.18
CA MET A 1 -18.64 6.01 -6.58
C MET A 1 -17.73 4.84 -6.18
N SER A 2 -17.41 4.55 -4.90
CA SER A 2 -16.43 3.47 -4.59
C SER A 2 -16.87 2.07 -5.06
N ILE A 3 -18.12 1.70 -4.77
CA ILE A 3 -18.68 0.39 -5.17
C ILE A 3 -18.82 0.29 -6.70
N GLU A 4 -19.23 1.37 -7.36
CA GLU A 4 -19.45 1.37 -8.81
C GLU A 4 -18.14 1.32 -9.62
N TYR A 5 -17.08 1.99 -9.15
CA TYR A 5 -15.82 2.10 -9.89
C TYR A 5 -14.75 1.09 -9.46
N TYR A 6 -14.66 0.80 -8.16
CA TYR A 6 -13.63 -0.09 -7.61
C TYR A 6 -14.20 -1.44 -7.14
N GLU A 7 -15.53 -1.57 -7.09
CA GLU A 7 -16.22 -2.73 -6.52
C GLU A 7 -15.78 -3.04 -5.07
N LEU A 8 -15.44 -1.98 -4.34
CA LEU A 8 -15.08 -2.05 -2.92
C LEU A 8 -16.08 -1.22 -2.13
N ASP A 9 -16.71 -1.86 -1.14
CA ASP A 9 -17.61 -1.19 -0.21
C ASP A 9 -16.81 -0.50 0.91
N PRO A 10 -16.87 0.85 1.02
CA PRO A 10 -16.19 1.62 2.05
C PRO A 10 -16.49 1.18 3.49
N SER A 11 -17.66 0.58 3.73
CA SER A 11 -18.11 0.19 5.07
C SER A 11 -17.25 -0.91 5.70
N HIS A 12 -16.49 -1.66 4.89
CA HIS A 12 -15.54 -2.68 5.36
C HIS A 12 -14.21 -2.10 5.84
N TYR A 13 -14.01 -0.78 5.75
CA TYR A 13 -12.73 -0.14 6.03
C TYR A 13 -12.82 0.79 7.23
N ILE A 14 -11.78 0.75 8.07
CA ILE A 14 -11.65 1.57 9.28
C ILE A 14 -11.44 3.05 8.92
N SER A 15 -10.84 3.32 7.74
CA SER A 15 -10.56 4.68 7.28
C SER A 15 -10.52 4.77 5.75
N ALA A 16 -10.58 6.01 5.24
CA ALA A 16 -10.38 6.28 3.82
C ALA A 16 -9.00 5.81 3.32
N TYR A 17 -7.97 5.85 4.17
CA TYR A 17 -6.63 5.42 3.81
C TYR A 17 -6.53 3.91 3.59
N SER A 18 -7.21 3.10 4.41
CA SER A 18 -7.28 1.65 4.23
C SER A 18 -8.03 1.27 2.95
N LEU A 19 -9.11 2.00 2.62
CA LEU A 19 -9.82 1.82 1.35
C LEU A 19 -8.91 2.16 0.17
N PHE A 20 -8.23 3.31 0.24
CA PHE A 20 -7.32 3.76 -0.81
C PHE A 20 -6.21 2.75 -1.10
N TRP A 21 -5.57 2.20 -0.07
CA TRP A 21 -4.55 1.17 -0.26
C TRP A 21 -5.09 -0.05 -0.99
N ASN A 22 -6.27 -0.55 -0.60
CA ASN A 22 -6.84 -1.71 -1.26
C ASN A 22 -7.25 -1.42 -2.71
N VAL A 23 -7.79 -0.23 -2.97
CA VAL A 23 -8.07 0.24 -4.34
C VAL A 23 -6.79 0.25 -5.18
N GLN A 24 -5.68 0.79 -4.67
CA GLN A 24 -4.42 0.88 -5.42
C GLN A 24 -3.84 -0.50 -5.71
N LEU A 25 -3.86 -1.42 -4.75
CA LEU A 25 -3.42 -2.80 -4.95
C LEU A 25 -4.29 -3.52 -5.99
N LYS A 26 -5.62 -3.35 -5.91
CA LYS A 26 -6.56 -3.93 -6.88
C LYS A 26 -6.32 -3.40 -8.29
N MET A 27 -6.12 -2.08 -8.43
CA MET A 27 -5.95 -1.44 -9.74
C MET A 27 -4.59 -1.72 -10.38
N THR A 28 -3.52 -1.79 -9.59
CA THR A 28 -2.17 -2.09 -10.11
C THR A 28 -1.94 -3.59 -10.29
N GLY A 29 -2.76 -4.45 -9.69
CA GLY A 29 -2.55 -5.90 -9.65
C GLY A 29 -1.32 -6.32 -8.83
N PHE A 30 -0.69 -5.36 -8.13
CA PHE A 30 0.49 -5.61 -7.34
C PHE A 30 0.13 -6.39 -6.07
N LYS A 31 0.91 -7.44 -5.77
CA LYS A 31 0.77 -8.21 -4.54
C LYS A 31 1.86 -7.79 -3.57
N ILE A 32 1.47 -7.48 -2.34
CA ILE A 32 2.44 -7.21 -1.28
C ILE A 32 3.12 -8.53 -0.94
N GLU A 33 4.44 -8.56 -1.12
CA GLU A 33 5.27 -9.68 -0.72
C GLU A 33 5.62 -9.60 0.77
N LEU A 34 5.71 -10.76 1.42
CA LEU A 34 6.14 -10.83 2.81
C LEU A 34 7.65 -10.61 2.87
N PHE A 35 8.09 -9.64 3.67
CA PHE A 35 9.51 -9.46 3.95
C PHE A 35 10.01 -10.56 4.87
N THR A 36 10.89 -11.41 4.36
CA THR A 36 11.52 -12.50 5.10
C THR A 36 12.81 -12.06 5.79
N GLU A 37 13.48 -11.05 5.25
CA GLU A 37 14.77 -10.56 5.74
C GLU A 37 14.67 -9.19 6.44
N ILE A 38 15.41 -9.04 7.53
CA ILE A 38 15.49 -7.78 8.29
C ILE A 38 16.03 -6.63 7.43
N ALA A 39 16.90 -6.93 6.46
CA ALA A 39 17.49 -5.94 5.57
C ALA A 39 16.46 -5.24 4.69
N MET A 40 15.43 -5.95 4.21
CA MET A 40 14.35 -5.37 3.41
C MET A 40 13.52 -4.38 4.24
N HIS A 41 13.23 -4.74 5.49
CA HIS A 41 12.51 -3.88 6.41
C HIS A 41 13.33 -2.63 6.78
N ASP A 42 14.63 -2.77 7.01
CA ASP A 42 15.51 -1.63 7.30
C ASP A 42 15.69 -0.71 6.09
N PHE A 43 15.75 -1.26 4.88
CA PHE A 43 15.77 -0.48 3.64
C PHE A 43 14.54 0.42 3.54
N ILE A 44 13.34 -0.13 3.76
CA ILE A 44 12.09 0.64 3.69
C ILE A 44 12.00 1.67 4.80
N LYS A 45 12.43 1.33 6.03
CA LYS A 45 12.48 2.29 7.14
C LYS A 45 13.40 3.46 6.84
N LYS A 46 14.61 3.19 6.33
CA LYS A 46 15.56 4.22 5.93
C LYS A 46 15.00 5.06 4.78
N ALA A 47 14.49 4.43 3.73
CA ALA A 47 13.84 5.09 2.59
C ALA A 47 12.70 6.04 3.02
N LYS A 48 11.91 5.63 4.01
CA LYS A 48 10.83 6.47 4.56
C LYS A 48 11.35 7.68 5.35
N GLN A 49 12.50 7.55 6.03
CA GLN A 49 13.09 8.64 6.84
C GLN A 49 13.93 9.61 6.00
N SER A 50 14.77 9.11 5.10
CA SER A 50 15.68 9.93 4.30
C SER A 50 15.07 10.38 2.97
N GLY A 51 13.91 9.85 2.59
CA GLY A 51 13.48 9.85 1.20
C GLY A 51 14.35 8.89 0.36
N LEU A 52 13.80 8.42 -0.75
CA LEU A 52 14.57 7.70 -1.77
C LEU A 52 15.30 8.73 -2.65
N SER A 53 16.44 9.21 -2.18
CA SER A 53 17.36 10.00 -3.01
C SER A 53 18.37 9.06 -3.64
N MET A 54 18.13 8.63 -4.88
CA MET A 54 19.20 8.08 -5.71
C MET A 54 19.93 9.26 -6.34
N ALA A 55 21.19 9.46 -5.96
CA ALA A 55 22.09 10.38 -6.65
C ALA A 55 22.68 9.69 -7.90
#